data_AF-A0AA88XC39-F1
#
_entry.id   AF-A0AA88XC39-F1
#
_cell.length_a   1.000
_cell.length_b   1.000
_cell.length_c   1.000
_cell.angle_alpha   90.00
_cell.angle_beta   90.00
_cell.angle_gamma   90.00
#
_symmetry.space_group_name_H-M   'P 1'
#
loop_
_entity.id
_entity.type
_entity.pdbx_description
1 polymer ?
#
loop_
_entity_poly.entity_id
_entity_poly.type
_entity_poly.pdbx_seq_one_letter_code
_entity_poly.pdbx_strand_id
1 'polypeptide(L)'
;MKQSTEIVGLKMAREKSELYVTVPSFFKCPISMDVMKSPVSLCTGVTYDRASITTWLDSGHNTCPATMQVLQSTDVVPNLTLRRLIRVWSDSLLLRPPLDSAASPPWIPAPAVSKQQLLDSVKSVRDVTSLANIVSFAKYSDENREFLANFDGFLPAIYDVLREATAIQVVEQIVAVLDLIVSEPRVKKQLHQLMFSGNGDCLSAFLSLLQQGSLTSKISSARVLESISFNEDSQLKITEKQGLLQELYNLISSESDQTAMQAGLSALIALSTTRKVKKELVRFGIVRTAGRILSSADAVFPVIEKAMKVLEMVSACTEGRTAICDDGGDCAAAVVRKLMKVSPAATEHGVAVLWRVCCLGRDQAAREAAMRVNGLTKVLLVMQSGCSTGVRQMCGDLVKVFRVNSRSCLASYETRTTHIMPY
;
A
#
# COMPACT_ATOMS: atom_id res chain seq x y z
N MET A 1 54.63 -45.13 45.42
CA MET A 1 53.75 -45.05 44.22
C MET A 1 52.97 -43.75 44.33
N LYS A 2 53.51 -42.66 43.76
CA LYS A 2 53.07 -42.06 42.48
C LYS A 2 51.60 -41.62 42.46
N GLN A 3 51.45 -40.30 42.67
CA GLN A 3 50.48 -39.31 42.19
C GLN A 3 49.46 -39.75 41.13
N SER A 4 48.22 -39.28 41.30
CA SER A 4 47.32 -38.76 40.26
C SER A 4 46.28 -37.83 40.93
N THR A 5 46.55 -36.53 41.06
CA THR A 5 45.90 -35.41 40.33
C THR A 5 44.37 -35.36 40.39
N GLU A 6 43.84 -34.57 41.32
CA GLU A 6 42.51 -33.96 41.23
C GLU A 6 42.73 -32.44 41.06
N ILE A 7 42.57 -31.95 39.84
CA ILE A 7 42.67 -30.52 39.52
C ILE A 7 41.29 -29.89 39.79
N VAL A 8 41.27 -28.98 40.76
CA VAL A 8 40.16 -28.07 41.04
C VAL A 8 39.94 -27.16 39.84
N GLY A 9 38.85 -27.38 39.10
CA GLY A 9 38.42 -26.52 38.00
C GLY A 9 37.22 -25.66 38.42
N LEU A 10 37.47 -24.37 38.67
CA LEU A 10 36.46 -23.34 38.86
C LEU A 10 35.39 -23.41 37.75
N LYS A 11 34.13 -23.63 38.13
CA LYS A 11 32.97 -23.32 37.29
C LYS A 11 32.87 -21.80 37.15
N MET A 12 33.40 -21.23 36.07
CA MET A 12 32.95 -19.93 35.59
C MET A 12 31.62 -20.13 34.86
N ALA A 13 30.55 -19.61 35.47
CA ALA A 13 29.27 -19.42 34.82
C ALA A 13 29.47 -18.48 33.63
N ARG A 14 29.44 -19.03 32.41
CA ARG A 14 29.44 -18.26 31.19
C ARG A 14 28.03 -17.75 30.96
N GLU A 15 27.77 -16.50 31.37
CA GLU A 15 26.59 -15.75 30.95
C GLU A 15 26.52 -15.75 29.42
N LYS A 16 25.54 -16.49 28.88
CA LYS A 16 25.14 -16.37 27.49
C LYS A 16 24.42 -15.03 27.35
N SER A 17 25.16 -13.99 27.02
CA SER A 17 24.58 -12.81 26.39
C SER A 17 24.01 -13.23 25.04
N GLU A 18 22.72 -13.56 25.01
CA GLU A 18 21.98 -13.82 23.78
C GLU A 18 21.88 -12.52 22.98
N LEU A 19 22.83 -12.32 22.08
CA LEU A 19 22.74 -11.35 21.00
C LEU A 19 21.63 -11.83 20.06
N TYR A 20 20.41 -11.34 20.26
CA TYR A 20 19.30 -11.56 19.33
C TYR A 20 19.59 -10.82 18.02
N VAL A 21 20.14 -11.54 17.05
CA VAL A 21 20.25 -11.06 15.68
C VAL A 21 18.88 -11.22 15.02
N THR A 22 18.23 -10.12 14.69
CA THR A 22 16.99 -10.15 13.93
C THR A 22 17.29 -10.64 12.51
N VAL A 23 16.85 -11.87 12.22
CA VAL A 23 16.94 -12.46 10.89
C VAL A 23 15.80 -11.91 10.02
N PRO A 24 16.10 -11.28 8.86
CA PRO A 24 15.08 -10.89 7.89
C PRO A 24 14.15 -12.07 7.55
N SER A 25 12.84 -11.82 7.53
CA SER A 25 11.83 -12.85 7.28
C SER A 25 12.05 -13.60 5.96
N PHE A 26 12.54 -12.91 4.93
CA PHE A 26 12.87 -13.49 3.62
C PHE A 26 14.04 -14.50 3.62
N PHE A 27 14.81 -14.57 4.71
CA PHE A 27 15.90 -15.54 4.88
C PHE A 27 15.45 -16.79 5.66
N LYS A 28 14.23 -16.78 6.22
CA LYS A 28 13.69 -17.89 7.02
C LYS A 28 12.95 -18.88 6.13
N CYS A 29 13.14 -20.16 6.43
CA CYS A 29 12.39 -21.25 5.81
C CYS A 29 10.94 -21.21 6.31
N PRO A 30 9.91 -21.21 5.44
CA PRO A 30 8.51 -21.21 5.88
C PRO A 30 8.08 -22.46 6.67
N ILE A 31 8.83 -23.56 6.61
CA ILE A 31 8.54 -24.80 7.36
C ILE A 31 9.20 -24.76 8.75
N SER A 32 10.51 -24.53 8.82
CA SER A 32 11.25 -24.59 10.09
C SER A 32 11.31 -23.25 10.83
N MET A 33 11.00 -22.14 10.16
CA MET A 33 11.19 -20.77 10.64
C MET A 33 12.65 -20.38 10.93
N ASP A 34 13.61 -21.24 10.58
CA ASP A 34 15.05 -21.02 10.71
C ASP A 34 15.67 -20.43 9.44
N VAL A 35 16.87 -19.84 9.57
CA VAL A 35 17.67 -19.35 8.43
C VAL A 35 17.93 -20.48 7.43
N MET A 36 17.58 -20.27 6.16
CA MET A 36 17.85 -21.24 5.09
C MET A 36 19.36 -21.39 4.86
N LYS A 37 19.88 -22.61 5.01
CA LYS A 37 21.28 -22.95 4.72
C LYS A 37 21.47 -23.27 3.25
N SER A 38 20.47 -23.91 2.65
CA SER A 38 20.46 -24.32 1.25
C SER A 38 19.10 -23.99 0.64
N PRO A 39 18.85 -22.71 0.29
CA PRO A 39 17.55 -22.29 -0.22
C PRO A 39 17.25 -22.91 -1.59
N VAL A 40 16.10 -23.55 -1.71
CA VAL A 40 15.57 -24.17 -2.94
C VAL A 40 14.12 -23.76 -3.16
N SER A 41 13.74 -23.54 -4.40
CA SER A 41 12.40 -23.08 -4.79
C SER A 41 11.59 -24.21 -5.42
N LEU A 42 10.31 -24.28 -5.06
CA LEU A 42 9.33 -25.14 -5.74
C LEU A 42 8.81 -24.47 -7.02
N CYS A 43 8.09 -25.22 -7.85
CA CYS A 43 7.40 -24.71 -9.05
C CYS A 43 6.40 -23.58 -8.77
N THR A 44 5.95 -23.44 -7.51
CA THR A 44 5.10 -22.33 -7.03
C THR A 44 5.86 -21.02 -6.82
N GLY A 45 7.20 -21.02 -6.94
CA GLY A 45 8.06 -19.86 -6.71
C GLY A 45 8.43 -19.62 -5.25
N VAL A 46 7.87 -20.38 -4.29
CA VAL A 46 8.21 -20.26 -2.87
C VAL A 46 9.52 -20.99 -2.58
N THR A 47 10.36 -20.38 -1.74
CA THR A 47 11.69 -20.90 -1.38
C THR A 47 11.72 -21.43 0.05
N TYR A 48 12.36 -22.58 0.24
CA TYR A 48 12.49 -23.31 1.49
C TYR A 48 13.93 -23.72 1.73
N ASP A 49 14.28 -24.10 2.95
CA ASP A 49 15.51 -24.85 3.17
C ASP A 49 15.38 -26.26 2.57
N ARG A 50 16.41 -26.71 1.85
CA ARG A 50 16.45 -28.02 1.19
C ARG A 50 16.09 -29.16 2.13
N ALA A 51 16.63 -29.19 3.35
CA ALA A 51 16.36 -30.30 4.27
C ALA A 51 14.88 -30.35 4.64
N SER A 52 14.30 -29.20 4.99
CA SER A 52 12.89 -29.10 5.39
C SER A 52 11.92 -29.50 4.27
N ILE A 53 12.15 -29.02 3.04
CA ILE A 53 11.23 -29.33 1.93
C ILE A 53 11.42 -30.76 1.41
N THR A 54 12.64 -31.30 1.42
CA THR A 54 12.88 -32.70 1.04
C THR A 54 12.18 -33.64 2.02
N THR A 55 12.29 -33.42 3.33
CA THR A 55 11.56 -34.23 4.33
C THR A 55 10.04 -34.14 4.14
N TRP A 56 9.50 -32.97 3.80
CA TRP A 56 8.09 -32.79 3.51
C TRP A 56 7.61 -33.64 2.33
N LEU A 57 8.36 -33.60 1.21
CA LEU A 57 8.05 -34.35 -0.01
C LEU A 57 8.24 -35.86 0.18
N ASP A 58 9.31 -36.27 0.87
CA ASP A 58 9.62 -37.68 1.17
C ASP A 58 8.57 -38.31 2.11
N SER A 59 7.87 -37.50 2.90
CA SER A 59 6.75 -37.93 3.74
C SER A 59 5.45 -38.19 2.94
N GLY A 60 5.50 -38.09 1.61
CA GLY A 60 4.37 -38.38 0.70
C GLY A 60 3.46 -37.18 0.43
N HIS A 61 3.80 -35.98 0.90
CA HIS A 61 3.03 -34.77 0.60
C HIS A 61 3.33 -34.26 -0.81
N ASN A 62 2.29 -33.96 -1.58
CA ASN A 62 2.39 -33.39 -2.94
C ASN A 62 1.88 -31.94 -3.01
N THR A 63 1.85 -31.23 -1.88
CA THR A 63 1.38 -29.84 -1.79
C THR A 63 2.50 -28.91 -1.35
N CYS A 64 2.42 -27.65 -1.80
CA CYS A 64 3.28 -26.57 -1.35
C CYS A 64 2.90 -26.16 0.09
N PRO A 65 3.80 -26.25 1.09
CA PRO A 65 3.48 -25.95 2.49
C PRO A 65 2.91 -24.54 2.73
N ALA A 66 3.43 -23.53 2.02
CA ALA A 66 3.04 -22.14 2.23
C ALA A 66 1.77 -21.73 1.45
N THR A 67 1.56 -22.28 0.26
CA THR A 67 0.43 -21.87 -0.61
C THR A 67 -0.71 -22.87 -0.63
N MET A 68 -0.54 -24.06 -0.04
CA MET A 68 -1.48 -25.18 -0.06
C MET A 68 -1.87 -25.66 -1.47
N GLN A 69 -1.11 -25.26 -2.50
CA GLN A 69 -1.34 -25.67 -3.89
C GLN A 69 -0.72 -27.05 -4.16
N VAL A 70 -1.41 -27.89 -4.95
CA VAL A 70 -0.88 -29.18 -5.42
C VAL A 70 0.28 -28.92 -6.39
N LEU A 71 1.40 -29.59 -6.16
CA LEU A 71 2.62 -29.45 -6.92
C LEU A 71 2.50 -30.22 -8.25
N GLN A 72 2.77 -29.54 -9.36
CA GLN A 72 2.82 -30.16 -10.69
C GLN A 72 4.10 -30.98 -10.90
N SER A 73 5.16 -30.66 -10.16
CA SER A 73 6.41 -31.43 -10.05
C SER A 73 6.96 -31.29 -8.63
N THR A 74 7.59 -32.36 -8.14
CA THR A 74 8.32 -32.42 -6.86
C THR A 74 9.78 -31.97 -6.98
N ASP A 75 10.21 -31.55 -8.17
CA ASP A 75 11.56 -31.05 -8.40
C ASP A 75 11.80 -29.73 -7.66
N VAL A 76 12.98 -29.63 -7.03
CA VAL A 76 13.43 -28.44 -6.31
C VAL A 76 14.56 -27.74 -7.05
N VAL A 77 14.41 -26.45 -7.33
CA VAL A 77 15.41 -25.65 -8.06
C VAL A 77 16.26 -24.84 -7.06
N PRO A 78 17.60 -24.93 -7.09
CA PRO A 78 18.44 -24.13 -6.19
C PRO A 78 18.28 -22.61 -6.38
N ASN A 79 18.01 -21.87 -5.30
CA ASN A 79 17.98 -20.40 -5.32
C ASN A 79 19.35 -19.84 -4.93
N LEU A 80 20.27 -19.81 -5.89
CA LEU A 80 21.66 -19.39 -5.65
C LEU A 80 21.78 -17.91 -5.29
N THR A 81 20.88 -17.05 -5.79
CA THR A 81 20.85 -15.62 -5.45
C THR A 81 20.53 -15.43 -3.98
N LEU A 82 19.48 -16.07 -3.48
CA LEU A 82 19.11 -15.99 -2.06
C LEU A 82 20.21 -16.58 -1.17
N ARG A 83 20.83 -17.69 -1.59
CA ARG A 83 21.98 -18.28 -0.87
C ARG A 83 23.15 -17.31 -0.73
N ARG A 84 23.46 -16.54 -1.79
CA ARG A 84 24.51 -15.52 -1.74
C ARG A 84 24.14 -14.37 -0.79
N LEU A 85 22.89 -13.89 -0.83
CA LEU A 85 22.41 -12.83 0.06
C LEU A 85 22.46 -13.24 1.53
N ILE A 86 22.00 -14.44 1.86
CA ILE A 86 22.07 -15.00 3.22
C ILE A 86 23.52 -15.09 3.70
N ARG A 87 24.44 -15.49 2.82
CA ARG A 87 25.87 -15.58 3.16
C ARG A 87 26.49 -14.21 3.43
N VAL A 88 26.25 -13.22 2.57
CA VAL A 88 26.72 -11.84 2.78
C VAL A 88 26.19 -11.27 4.09
N TRP A 89 24.90 -11.51 4.38
CA TRP A 89 24.30 -11.12 5.65
C TRP A 89 24.95 -11.83 6.84
N SER A 90 25.14 -13.15 6.76
CA SER A 90 25.80 -13.94 7.83
C SER A 90 27.24 -13.49 8.07
N ASP A 91 28.00 -13.22 7.02
CA ASP A 91 29.40 -12.79 7.10
C ASP A 91 29.50 -11.38 7.72
N SER A 92 28.52 -10.50 7.44
CA SER A 92 28.44 -9.19 8.08
C SER A 92 28.22 -9.25 9.60
N LEU A 93 27.68 -10.36 10.11
CA LEU A 93 27.47 -10.58 11.55
C LEU A 93 28.73 -11.13 12.24
N LEU A 94 29.57 -11.87 11.51
CA LEU A 94 30.79 -12.50 12.03
C LEU A 94 32.01 -11.57 12.04
N LEU A 95 31.97 -10.45 11.31
CA LEU A 95 33.03 -9.42 11.30
C LEU A 95 32.91 -8.39 12.45
N ARG A 96 32.11 -8.66 13.49
CA ARG A 96 32.11 -7.87 14.73
C ARG A 96 33.38 -8.17 15.55
N PRO A 97 34.22 -7.18 15.88
CA PRO A 97 35.19 -7.35 16.96
C PRO A 97 34.46 -7.45 18.31
N PRO A 98 35.08 -8.08 19.34
CA PRO A 98 34.52 -8.13 20.69
C PRO A 98 34.27 -6.72 21.24
N LEU A 99 33.15 -6.56 21.95
CA LEU A 99 32.75 -5.38 22.71
C LEU A 99 33.93 -4.84 23.53
N ASP A 100 34.50 -3.70 23.13
CA ASP A 100 35.24 -2.77 24.02
C ASP A 100 35.58 -1.42 23.35
N SER A 101 34.96 -1.07 22.21
CA SER A 101 35.14 0.27 21.64
C SER A 101 33.84 0.79 21.04
N ALA A 102 33.43 1.95 21.56
CA ALA A 102 32.30 2.73 21.13
C ALA A 102 32.47 3.18 19.67
N ALA A 103 32.01 2.37 18.72
CA ALA A 103 31.78 2.81 17.35
C ALA A 103 30.76 1.87 16.69
N SER A 104 29.50 2.32 16.60
CA SER A 104 28.46 1.68 15.81
C SER A 104 28.77 1.79 14.30
N PRO A 105 28.23 0.91 13.43
CA PRO A 105 28.47 1.00 12.00
C PRO A 105 27.85 2.27 11.37
N PRO A 106 28.37 2.76 10.23
CA PRO A 106 28.16 4.13 9.76
C PRO A 106 26.79 4.46 9.14
N TRP A 107 25.82 3.55 9.12
CA TRP A 107 24.65 3.75 8.24
C TRP A 107 23.28 3.91 8.89
N ILE A 108 23.11 3.71 10.20
CA ILE A 108 21.89 4.12 10.92
C ILE A 108 22.30 4.50 12.34
N PRO A 109 22.10 5.75 12.80
CA PRO A 109 22.34 6.12 14.19
C PRO A 109 21.51 5.23 15.12
N ALA A 110 22.11 4.68 16.17
CA ALA A 110 21.38 3.99 17.23
C ALA A 110 20.29 4.92 17.78
N PRO A 111 19.10 4.40 18.18
CA PRO A 111 18.06 5.25 18.74
C PRO A 111 18.63 5.93 19.99
N ALA A 112 18.46 7.25 20.08
CA ALA A 112 19.05 8.07 21.14
C ALA A 112 18.51 7.73 22.55
N VAL A 113 17.47 6.90 22.64
CA VAL A 113 16.71 6.64 23.86
C VAL A 113 16.45 5.13 24.02
N SER A 114 16.75 4.58 25.19
CA SER A 114 16.46 3.18 25.52
C SER A 114 14.96 2.96 25.81
N LYS A 115 14.50 1.71 25.75
CA LYS A 115 13.12 1.35 26.12
C LYS A 115 12.74 1.84 27.52
N GLN A 116 13.68 1.87 28.46
CA GLN A 116 13.45 2.33 29.84
C GLN A 116 13.34 3.86 29.92
N GLN A 117 14.16 4.60 29.19
CA GLN A 117 14.09 6.07 29.16
C GLN A 117 12.82 6.58 28.45
N LEU A 118 12.25 5.78 27.54
CA LEU A 118 10.93 6.05 26.94
C LEU A 118 9.78 5.97 27.95
N LEU A 119 9.82 5.00 28.88
CA LEU A 119 8.79 4.85 29.91
C LEU A 119 8.68 6.10 30.81
N ASP A 120 9.81 6.75 31.06
CA ASP A 120 9.86 7.98 31.87
C ASP A 120 9.46 9.23 31.08
N SER A 121 9.83 9.29 29.79
CA SER A 121 9.53 10.44 28.93
C SER A 121 8.08 10.49 28.46
N VAL A 122 7.36 9.35 28.38
CA VAL A 122 5.92 9.33 28.05
C VAL A 122 5.07 10.13 29.07
N LYS A 123 5.51 10.20 30.34
CA LYS A 123 4.82 10.97 31.39
C LYS A 123 5.01 12.49 31.27
N SER A 124 6.00 12.94 30.49
CA SER A 124 6.37 14.36 30.33
C SER A 124 6.36 14.82 28.87
N VAL A 125 5.69 14.09 27.97
CA VAL A 125 5.62 14.44 26.53
C VAL A 125 4.90 15.77 26.38
N ARG A 126 5.65 16.86 26.28
CA ARG A 126 5.12 18.19 25.93
C ARG A 126 6.06 18.97 25.02
N ASP A 127 7.31 18.53 24.85
CA ASP A 127 8.32 19.21 24.07
C ASP A 127 8.65 18.48 22.76
N VAL A 128 9.09 19.27 21.76
CA VAL A 128 9.46 18.77 20.43
C VAL A 128 10.60 17.76 20.50
N THR A 129 11.55 17.91 21.43
CA THR A 129 12.74 17.06 21.53
C THR A 129 12.39 15.66 21.99
N SER A 130 11.59 15.52 23.05
CA SER A 130 11.07 14.22 23.49
C SER A 130 10.27 13.51 22.40
N LEU A 131 9.42 14.25 21.68
CA LEU A 131 8.64 13.70 20.57
C LEU A 131 9.54 13.27 19.39
N ALA A 132 10.54 14.07 19.03
CA ALA A 132 11.50 13.71 17.98
C ALA A 132 12.30 12.45 18.34
N ASN A 133 12.66 12.29 19.62
CA ASN A 133 13.30 11.08 20.12
C ASN A 133 12.39 9.85 19.97
N ILE A 134 11.09 9.98 20.29
CA ILE A 134 10.09 8.92 20.08
C ILE A 134 9.98 8.56 18.59
N VAL A 135 9.94 9.55 17.70
CA VAL A 135 9.94 9.32 16.23
C VAL A 135 11.20 8.56 15.82
N SER A 136 12.38 8.95 16.30
CA SER A 136 13.64 8.28 15.98
C SER A 136 13.66 6.81 16.44
N PHE A 137 13.11 6.55 17.63
CA PHE A 137 12.98 5.21 18.18
C PHE A 137 12.02 4.35 17.36
N ALA A 138 10.86 4.89 16.97
CA ALA A 138 9.87 4.21 16.15
C ALA A 138 10.37 3.93 14.71
N LYS A 139 11.22 4.79 14.16
CA LYS A 139 11.82 4.58 12.84
C LYS A 139 12.84 3.43 12.83
N TYR A 140 13.47 3.15 13.97
CA TYR A 140 14.60 2.23 14.05
C TYR A 140 14.24 0.76 13.81
N SER A 141 13.10 0.28 14.31
CA SER A 141 12.66 -1.11 14.07
C SER A 141 11.15 -1.29 14.19
N ASP A 142 10.63 -2.34 13.55
CA ASP A 142 9.21 -2.68 13.64
C ASP A 142 8.84 -3.16 15.06
N GLU A 143 9.74 -3.84 15.77
CA GLU A 143 9.56 -4.22 17.17
C GLU A 143 9.43 -3.00 18.10
N ASN A 144 10.08 -1.89 17.77
CA ASN A 144 9.92 -0.63 18.50
C ASN A 144 8.54 0.00 18.25
N ARG A 145 8.00 -0.12 17.03
CA ARG A 145 6.64 0.35 16.70
C ARG A 145 5.60 -0.49 17.42
N GLU A 146 5.78 -1.81 17.43
CA GLU A 146 4.92 -2.74 18.17
C GLU A 146 4.98 -2.47 19.68
N PHE A 147 6.17 -2.16 20.22
CA PHE A 147 6.31 -1.75 21.61
C PHE A 147 5.50 -0.48 21.92
N LEU A 148 5.62 0.58 21.11
CA LEU A 148 4.87 1.82 21.30
C LEU A 148 3.35 1.61 21.13
N ALA A 149 2.95 0.80 20.15
CA ALA A 149 1.55 0.46 19.88
C ALA A 149 0.89 -0.31 21.04
N ASN A 150 1.68 -1.10 21.77
CA ASN A 150 1.23 -1.86 22.94
C ASN A 150 1.53 -1.17 24.28
N PHE A 151 2.14 0.03 24.27
CA PHE A 151 2.47 0.72 25.51
C PHE A 151 1.24 1.40 26.10
N ASP A 152 0.80 0.92 27.26
CA ASP A 152 -0.38 1.44 27.95
C ASP A 152 -0.22 2.92 28.31
N GLY A 153 -1.22 3.73 27.95
CA GLY A 153 -1.24 5.17 28.20
C GLY A 153 -0.49 6.02 27.17
N PHE A 154 0.24 5.41 26.22
CA PHE A 154 0.95 6.15 25.17
C PHE A 154 0.03 6.97 24.27
N LEU A 155 -0.96 6.30 23.66
CA LEU A 155 -1.91 6.94 22.74
C LEU A 155 -2.75 8.02 23.42
N PRO A 156 -3.33 7.79 24.62
CA PRO A 156 -3.98 8.86 25.37
C PRO A 156 -3.07 10.06 25.63
N ALA A 157 -1.81 9.83 26.05
CA ALA A 157 -0.86 10.92 26.31
C ALA A 157 -0.57 11.74 25.06
N ILE A 158 -0.27 11.08 23.93
CA ILE A 158 -0.05 11.78 22.65
C ILE A 158 -1.31 12.52 22.18
N TYR A 159 -2.49 11.92 22.36
CA TYR A 159 -3.76 12.52 22.01
C TYR A 159 -4.04 13.80 22.81
N ASP A 160 -3.77 13.79 24.13
CA ASP A 160 -3.92 14.98 24.97
C ASP A 160 -3.00 16.11 24.53
N VAL A 161 -1.74 15.80 24.18
CA VAL A 161 -0.80 16.79 23.63
C VAL A 161 -1.28 17.30 22.27
N LEU A 162 -1.79 16.43 21.40
CA LEU A 162 -2.32 16.84 20.08
C LEU A 162 -3.48 17.82 20.21
N ARG A 163 -4.35 17.63 21.21
CA ARG A 163 -5.49 18.52 21.49
C ARG A 163 -5.04 19.89 22.00
N GLU A 164 -3.97 19.93 22.80
CA GLU A 164 -3.44 21.16 23.41
C GLU A 164 -2.41 21.88 22.53
N ALA A 165 -1.88 21.22 21.50
CA ALA A 165 -0.77 21.74 20.69
C ALA A 165 -1.17 22.95 19.85
N THR A 166 -0.45 24.05 20.04
CA THR A 166 -0.53 25.26 19.21
C THR A 166 0.63 25.37 18.22
N ALA A 167 1.77 24.76 18.54
CA ALA A 167 2.96 24.77 17.70
C ALA A 167 2.93 23.65 16.65
N ILE A 168 3.08 24.01 15.37
CA ILE A 168 3.05 23.07 14.25
C ILE A 168 4.13 21.99 14.38
N GLN A 169 5.31 22.34 14.89
CA GLN A 169 6.41 21.38 15.06
C GLN A 169 6.06 20.25 16.04
N VAL A 170 5.25 20.54 17.05
CA VAL A 170 4.76 19.52 18.00
C VAL A 170 3.78 18.59 17.28
N VAL A 171 2.83 19.17 16.54
CA VAL A 171 1.84 18.41 15.74
C VAL A 171 2.54 17.54 14.68
N GLU A 172 3.60 18.05 14.02
CA GLU A 172 4.42 17.31 13.06
C GLU A 172 5.01 16.04 13.69
N GLN A 173 5.63 16.15 14.86
CA GLN A 173 6.23 14.97 15.50
C GLN A 173 5.16 13.97 15.96
N ILE A 174 4.05 14.46 16.51
CA ILE A 174 2.93 13.59 16.91
C ILE A 174 2.40 12.81 15.72
N VAL A 175 2.07 13.50 14.62
CA VAL A 175 1.53 12.86 13.42
C VAL A 175 2.56 11.92 12.78
N ALA A 176 3.85 12.24 12.85
CA ALA A 176 4.91 11.34 12.39
C ALA A 176 4.98 10.05 13.21
N VAL A 177 4.86 10.12 14.54
CA VAL A 177 4.75 8.90 15.38
C VAL A 177 3.49 8.13 15.02
N LEU A 178 2.35 8.80 14.93
CA LEU A 178 1.07 8.16 14.61
C LEU A 178 1.14 7.42 13.27
N ASP A 179 1.68 8.03 12.21
CA ASP A 179 1.85 7.39 10.89
C ASP A 179 2.66 6.10 10.97
N LEU A 180 3.67 6.04 11.85
CA LEU A 180 4.50 4.84 12.04
C LEU A 180 3.77 3.70 12.77
N ILE A 181 2.79 4.01 13.63
CA ILE A 181 2.11 3.01 14.46
C ILE A 181 0.66 2.74 14.04
N VAL A 182 0.04 3.57 13.22
CA VAL A 182 -1.40 3.50 12.86
C VAL A 182 -1.77 2.25 12.04
N SER A 183 -0.78 1.57 11.47
CA SER A 183 -0.97 0.28 10.79
C SER A 183 -1.37 -0.84 11.76
N GLU A 184 -1.06 -0.70 13.05
CA GLU A 184 -1.43 -1.67 14.07
C GLU A 184 -2.95 -1.63 14.36
N PRO A 185 -3.68 -2.76 14.26
CA PRO A 185 -5.14 -2.78 14.43
C PRO A 185 -5.63 -2.21 15.77
N ARG A 186 -4.85 -2.41 16.84
CA ARG A 186 -5.14 -1.88 18.18
C ARG A 186 -5.08 -0.35 18.18
N VAL A 187 -4.01 0.21 17.63
CA VAL A 187 -3.80 1.67 17.52
C VAL A 187 -4.93 2.30 16.72
N LYS A 188 -5.26 1.72 15.56
CA LYS A 188 -6.35 2.21 14.70
C LYS A 188 -7.68 2.31 15.46
N LYS A 189 -8.04 1.27 16.21
CA LYS A 189 -9.28 1.24 17.00
C LYS A 189 -9.26 2.23 18.15
N GLN A 190 -8.16 2.30 18.89
CA GLN A 190 -8.02 3.18 20.04
C GLN A 190 -7.95 4.65 19.64
N LEU A 191 -7.20 4.98 18.58
CA LEU A 191 -7.11 6.34 18.03
C LEU A 191 -8.48 6.81 17.51
N HIS A 192 -9.22 5.94 16.82
CA HIS A 192 -10.60 6.26 16.42
C HIS A 192 -11.49 6.57 17.63
N GLN A 193 -11.44 5.74 18.68
CA GLN A 193 -12.18 6.01 19.90
C GLN A 193 -11.78 7.36 20.51
N LEU A 194 -10.49 7.64 20.66
CA LEU A 194 -10.02 8.91 21.24
C LEU A 194 -10.47 10.13 20.42
N MET A 195 -10.32 10.07 19.10
CA MET A 195 -10.62 11.19 18.19
C MET A 195 -12.12 11.45 18.00
N PHE A 196 -12.95 10.42 18.06
CA PHE A 196 -14.37 10.54 17.67
C PHE A 196 -15.38 10.29 18.79
N SER A 197 -14.96 9.79 19.97
CA SER A 197 -15.87 9.61 21.12
C SER A 197 -15.85 10.77 22.13
N GLY A 198 -14.83 11.63 22.09
CA GLY A 198 -14.72 12.82 22.96
C GLY A 198 -15.19 14.11 22.29
N ASN A 199 -15.34 15.18 23.09
CA ASN A 199 -15.67 16.54 22.62
C ASN A 199 -14.44 17.33 22.09
N GLY A 200 -13.34 16.67 21.75
CA GLY A 200 -12.09 17.33 21.36
C GLY A 200 -11.96 17.53 19.85
N ASP A 201 -11.59 18.74 19.40
CA ASP A 201 -11.36 19.04 17.99
C ASP A 201 -9.91 18.74 17.57
N CYS A 202 -9.57 17.46 17.47
CA CYS A 202 -8.26 17.02 16.99
C CYS A 202 -8.07 17.22 15.48
N LEU A 203 -9.16 17.29 14.70
CA LEU A 203 -9.11 17.47 13.25
C LEU A 203 -8.59 18.86 12.86
N SER A 204 -8.75 19.87 13.73
CA SER A 204 -8.09 21.19 13.56
C SER A 204 -6.57 21.07 13.49
N ALA A 205 -5.95 20.19 14.28
CA ALA A 205 -4.51 19.99 14.24
C ALA A 205 -4.08 19.40 12.88
N PHE A 206 -4.80 18.39 12.38
CA PHE A 206 -4.55 17.84 11.03
C PHE A 206 -4.76 18.88 9.92
N LEU A 207 -5.80 19.71 10.02
CA LEU A 207 -6.03 20.78 9.05
C LEU A 207 -4.88 21.79 9.04
N SER A 208 -4.45 22.27 10.22
CA SER A 208 -3.33 23.20 10.33
C SER A 208 -2.04 22.61 9.75
N LEU A 209 -1.83 21.30 9.95
CA LEU A 209 -0.67 20.58 9.46
C LEU A 209 -0.70 20.42 7.92
N LEU A 210 -1.87 20.15 7.35
CA LEU A 210 -2.04 20.07 5.90
C LEU A 210 -1.82 21.43 5.22
N GLN A 211 -2.17 22.52 5.90
CA GLN A 211 -2.00 23.89 5.39
C GLN A 211 -0.55 24.39 5.50
N GLN A 212 0.08 24.22 6.66
CA GLN A 212 1.32 24.92 7.00
C GLN A 212 2.52 23.98 7.25
N GLY A 213 2.30 22.67 7.33
CA GLY A 213 3.34 21.70 7.62
C GLY A 213 4.26 21.39 6.44
N SER A 214 5.35 20.68 6.72
CA SER A 214 6.25 20.12 5.72
C SER A 214 5.57 19.09 4.82
N LEU A 215 6.10 18.86 3.60
CA LEU A 215 5.54 17.86 2.69
C LEU A 215 5.42 16.46 3.36
N THR A 216 6.43 16.08 4.14
CA THR A 216 6.42 14.82 4.90
C THR A 216 5.29 14.78 5.92
N SER A 217 5.04 15.87 6.65
CA SER A 217 3.95 15.90 7.63
C SER A 217 2.59 15.85 6.96
N LYS A 218 2.42 16.52 5.81
CA LYS A 218 1.18 16.44 5.01
C LYS A 218 0.90 15.02 4.53
N ILE A 219 1.94 14.32 4.07
CA ILE A 219 1.86 12.91 3.67
C ILE A 219 1.42 12.04 4.86
N SER A 220 2.07 12.19 6.00
CA SER A 220 1.73 11.45 7.22
C SER A 220 0.32 11.77 7.71
N SER A 221 -0.13 13.03 7.64
CA SER A 221 -1.52 13.41 7.92
C SER A 221 -2.52 12.66 7.06
N ALA A 222 -2.29 12.63 5.73
CA ALA A 222 -3.18 11.95 4.80
C ALA A 222 -3.27 10.44 5.10
N ARG A 223 -2.16 9.78 5.42
CA ARG A 223 -2.14 8.35 5.77
C ARG A 223 -2.82 8.04 7.10
N VAL A 224 -2.60 8.87 8.12
CA VAL A 224 -3.28 8.70 9.41
C VAL A 224 -4.79 8.88 9.23
N LEU A 225 -5.22 9.93 8.50
CA LEU A 225 -6.62 10.17 8.17
C LEU A 225 -7.23 9.01 7.37
N GLU A 226 -6.52 8.48 6.37
CA GLU A 226 -6.94 7.26 5.65
C GLU A 226 -7.15 6.09 6.61
N SER A 227 -6.17 5.82 7.49
CA SER A 227 -6.19 4.65 8.37
C SER A 227 -7.36 4.71 9.36
N ILE A 228 -7.66 5.87 9.94
CA ILE A 228 -8.77 6.02 10.90
C ILE A 228 -10.15 6.09 10.23
N SER A 229 -10.23 6.28 8.90
CA SER A 229 -11.48 6.39 8.13
C SER A 229 -12.12 5.04 7.80
N PHE A 230 -12.29 4.16 8.79
CA PHE A 230 -12.75 2.78 8.58
C PHE A 230 -14.24 2.54 8.85
N ASN A 231 -14.98 3.53 9.34
CA ASN A 231 -16.42 3.44 9.55
C ASN A 231 -17.14 4.74 9.16
N GLU A 232 -18.46 4.67 9.02
CA GLU A 232 -19.26 5.80 8.55
C GLU A 232 -19.18 7.02 9.48
N ASP A 233 -19.11 6.82 10.81
CA ASP A 233 -19.00 7.90 11.80
C ASP A 233 -17.69 8.70 11.65
N SER A 234 -16.54 8.02 11.53
CA SER A 234 -15.25 8.71 11.29
C SER A 234 -15.21 9.41 9.95
N GLN A 235 -15.67 8.75 8.89
CA GLN A 235 -15.72 9.34 7.55
C GLN A 235 -16.57 10.61 7.52
N LEU A 236 -17.74 10.59 8.17
CA LEU A 236 -18.63 11.74 8.26
C LEU A 236 -17.97 12.87 9.04
N LYS A 237 -17.44 12.62 10.24
CA LYS A 237 -16.77 13.65 11.05
C LYS A 237 -15.56 14.27 10.37
N ILE A 238 -14.74 13.46 9.68
CA ILE A 238 -13.58 13.95 8.93
C ILE A 238 -14.03 14.82 7.74
N THR A 239 -15.06 14.40 7.01
CA THR A 239 -15.55 15.13 5.83
C THR A 239 -16.36 16.37 6.18
N GLU A 240 -16.98 16.44 7.36
CA GLU A 240 -17.67 17.64 7.87
C GLU A 240 -16.71 18.73 8.35
N LYS A 241 -15.44 18.38 8.64
CA LYS A 241 -14.42 19.37 8.97
C LYS A 241 -14.12 20.25 7.76
N GLN A 242 -14.61 21.49 7.81
CA GLN A 242 -14.44 22.45 6.73
C GLN A 242 -12.95 22.63 6.36
N GLY A 243 -12.67 22.64 5.06
CA GLY A 243 -11.32 22.81 4.50
C GLY A 243 -10.51 21.52 4.43
N LEU A 244 -10.77 20.51 5.25
CA LEU A 244 -9.91 19.32 5.31
C LEU A 244 -9.92 18.49 4.01
N LEU A 245 -11.10 18.31 3.40
CA LEU A 245 -11.21 17.64 2.10
C LEU A 245 -10.48 18.42 0.97
N GLN A 246 -10.55 19.75 1.02
CA GLN A 246 -9.88 20.63 0.05
C GLN A 246 -8.35 20.53 0.20
N GLU A 247 -7.82 20.51 1.41
CA GLU A 247 -6.37 20.38 1.62
C GLU A 247 -5.83 19.00 1.22
N LEU A 248 -6.60 17.94 1.44
CA LEU A 248 -6.26 16.61 0.91
C LEU A 248 -6.25 16.59 -0.62
N TYR A 249 -7.14 17.33 -1.28
CA TYR A 249 -7.10 17.53 -2.72
C TYR A 249 -5.86 18.35 -3.14
N ASN A 250 -5.55 19.43 -2.43
CA ASN A 250 -4.40 20.30 -2.71
C ASN A 250 -3.07 19.52 -2.67
N LEU A 251 -2.96 18.52 -1.79
CA LEU A 251 -1.81 17.61 -1.72
C LEU A 251 -1.59 16.80 -3.02
N ILE A 252 -2.64 16.58 -3.81
CA ILE A 252 -2.58 15.86 -5.09
C ILE A 252 -2.38 16.82 -6.26
N SER A 253 -3.00 18.01 -6.21
CA SER A 253 -2.98 18.96 -7.32
C SER A 253 -1.72 19.81 -7.38
N SER A 254 -1.13 20.12 -6.23
CA SER A 254 -0.07 21.13 -6.10
C SER A 254 1.33 20.53 -6.06
N GLU A 255 1.44 19.26 -5.66
CA GLU A 255 2.72 18.59 -5.45
C GLU A 255 3.10 17.73 -6.65
N SER A 256 4.38 17.75 -7.03
CA SER A 256 4.93 16.82 -8.03
C SER A 256 5.34 15.48 -7.43
N ASP A 257 5.36 15.37 -6.10
CA ASP A 257 5.79 14.18 -5.38
C ASP A 257 4.78 13.03 -5.50
N GLN A 258 5.26 11.87 -5.95
CA GLN A 258 4.44 10.69 -6.18
C GLN A 258 3.89 10.11 -4.87
N THR A 259 4.62 10.26 -3.76
CA THR A 259 4.20 9.77 -2.44
C THR A 259 3.06 10.63 -1.87
N ALA A 260 3.14 11.95 -2.06
CA ALA A 260 2.07 12.89 -1.74
C ALA A 260 0.80 12.61 -2.54
N MET A 261 0.91 12.44 -3.86
CA MET A 261 -0.23 12.06 -4.69
C MET A 261 -0.84 10.72 -4.24
N GLN A 262 -0.02 9.70 -3.96
CA GLN A 262 -0.52 8.41 -3.49
C GLN A 262 -1.27 8.52 -2.17
N ALA A 263 -0.70 9.22 -1.18
CA ALA A 263 -1.30 9.39 0.14
C ALA A 263 -2.60 10.20 0.06
N GLY A 264 -2.59 11.33 -0.66
CA GLY A 264 -3.77 12.15 -0.87
C GLY A 264 -4.89 11.38 -1.58
N LEU A 265 -4.60 10.69 -2.68
CA LEU A 265 -5.60 9.88 -3.38
C LEU A 265 -6.16 8.77 -2.48
N SER A 266 -5.32 8.13 -1.68
CA SER A 266 -5.75 7.04 -0.79
C SER A 266 -6.68 7.55 0.32
N ALA A 267 -6.36 8.69 0.93
CA ALA A 267 -7.23 9.36 1.89
C ALA A 267 -8.57 9.77 1.26
N LEU A 268 -8.56 10.38 0.07
CA LEU A 268 -9.79 10.76 -0.62
C LEU A 268 -10.66 9.56 -1.01
N ILE A 269 -10.06 8.43 -1.40
CA ILE A 269 -10.81 7.18 -1.66
C ILE A 269 -11.51 6.72 -0.39
N ALA A 270 -10.82 6.70 0.75
CA ALA A 270 -11.36 6.26 2.02
C ALA A 270 -12.52 7.13 2.52
N LEU A 271 -12.44 8.44 2.29
CA LEU A 271 -13.44 9.42 2.73
C LEU A 271 -14.65 9.54 1.79
N SER A 272 -14.52 9.15 0.52
CA SER A 272 -15.55 9.38 -0.50
C SER A 272 -16.61 8.27 -0.56
N THR A 273 -17.26 8.02 0.57
CA THR A 273 -18.34 7.04 0.68
C THR A 273 -19.69 7.61 0.26
N THR A 274 -19.97 8.86 0.64
CA THR A 274 -21.25 9.53 0.37
C THR A 274 -21.31 10.18 -1.01
N ARG A 275 -22.52 10.37 -1.55
CA ARG A 275 -22.72 11.11 -2.80
C ARG A 275 -22.28 12.58 -2.69
N LYS A 276 -22.44 13.20 -1.51
CA LYS A 276 -22.07 14.61 -1.26
C LYS A 276 -20.57 14.81 -1.47
N VAL A 277 -19.74 13.99 -0.84
CA VAL A 277 -18.27 14.04 -0.96
C VAL A 277 -17.83 13.81 -2.40
N LYS A 278 -18.40 12.82 -3.09
CA LYS A 278 -18.11 12.55 -4.52
C LYS A 278 -18.33 13.78 -5.40
N LYS A 279 -19.46 14.47 -5.23
CA LYS A 279 -19.76 15.69 -5.98
C LYS A 279 -18.77 16.81 -5.67
N GLU A 280 -18.41 16.96 -4.40
CA GLU A 280 -17.45 17.96 -3.96
C GLU A 280 -16.07 17.74 -4.57
N LEU A 281 -15.57 16.50 -4.59
CA LEU A 281 -14.32 16.14 -5.26
C LEU A 281 -14.35 16.42 -6.77
N VAL A 282 -15.49 16.16 -7.42
CA VAL A 282 -15.69 16.52 -8.84
C VAL A 282 -15.59 18.04 -9.01
N ARG A 283 -16.20 18.83 -8.13
CA ARG A 283 -16.09 20.31 -8.16
C ARG A 283 -14.67 20.82 -7.94
N PHE A 284 -13.87 20.14 -7.11
CA PHE A 284 -12.45 20.45 -6.96
C PHE A 284 -11.63 20.13 -8.23
N GLY A 285 -12.17 19.33 -9.15
CA GLY A 285 -11.49 18.96 -10.39
C GLY A 285 -10.68 17.67 -10.29
N ILE A 286 -11.06 16.75 -9.40
CA ILE A 286 -10.37 15.46 -9.22
C ILE A 286 -10.30 14.64 -10.51
N VAL A 287 -11.33 14.73 -11.37
CA VAL A 287 -11.37 13.99 -12.65
C VAL A 287 -10.26 14.45 -13.59
N ARG A 288 -10.09 15.77 -13.73
CA ARG A 288 -9.01 16.37 -14.54
C ARG A 288 -7.63 15.98 -13.99
N THR A 289 -7.46 16.04 -12.67
CA THR A 289 -6.20 15.65 -12.02
C THR A 289 -5.90 14.17 -12.23
N ALA A 290 -6.87 13.28 -12.05
CA ALA A 290 -6.71 11.85 -12.31
C ALA A 290 -6.42 11.58 -13.81
N GLY A 291 -7.12 12.23 -14.73
CA GLY A 291 -6.86 12.12 -16.18
C GLY A 291 -5.44 12.53 -16.56
N ARG A 292 -4.89 13.59 -15.92
CA ARG A 292 -3.50 14.01 -16.06
C ARG A 292 -2.51 12.96 -15.56
N ILE A 293 -2.76 12.39 -14.38
CA ILE A 293 -1.96 11.30 -13.81
C ILE A 293 -1.94 10.09 -14.75
N LEU A 294 -3.10 9.70 -15.28
CA LEU A 294 -3.21 8.57 -16.23
C LEU A 294 -2.50 8.85 -17.56
N SER A 295 -2.37 10.12 -17.96
CA SER A 295 -1.70 10.52 -19.19
C SER A 295 -0.20 10.78 -19.01
N SER A 296 0.26 10.91 -17.76
CA SER A 296 1.68 11.07 -17.44
C SER A 296 2.48 9.80 -17.74
N ALA A 297 3.65 9.99 -18.35
CA ALA A 297 4.62 8.92 -18.58
C ALA A 297 5.37 8.55 -17.29
N ASP A 298 5.55 9.51 -16.38
CA ASP A 298 6.38 9.38 -15.18
C ASP A 298 5.61 8.88 -13.94
N ALA A 299 4.28 8.74 -14.05
CA ALA A 299 3.46 8.29 -12.94
C ALA A 299 3.74 6.83 -12.58
N VAL A 300 4.00 6.57 -11.30
CA VAL A 300 4.27 5.21 -10.79
C VAL A 300 2.97 4.40 -10.68
N PHE A 301 3.07 3.07 -10.78
CA PHE A 301 1.90 2.18 -10.78
C PHE A 301 0.94 2.35 -9.58
N PRO A 302 1.41 2.51 -8.33
CA PRO A 302 0.52 2.75 -7.20
C PRO A 302 -0.34 4.02 -7.34
N VAL A 303 0.24 5.10 -7.86
CA VAL A 303 -0.48 6.37 -8.09
C VAL A 303 -1.51 6.21 -9.21
N ILE A 304 -1.15 5.51 -10.29
CA ILE A 304 -2.08 5.22 -11.39
C ILE A 304 -3.25 4.35 -10.93
N GLU A 305 -2.99 3.32 -10.12
CA GLU A 305 -4.04 2.46 -9.57
C GLU A 305 -5.01 3.24 -8.68
N LYS A 306 -4.48 4.12 -7.81
CA LYS A 306 -5.31 4.99 -6.97
C LYS A 306 -6.10 6.01 -7.80
N ALA A 307 -5.51 6.57 -8.85
CA ALA A 307 -6.22 7.45 -9.77
C ALA A 307 -7.38 6.72 -10.49
N MET A 308 -7.16 5.48 -10.94
CA MET A 308 -8.23 4.62 -11.48
C MET A 308 -9.34 4.38 -10.47
N LYS A 309 -8.98 4.08 -9.20
CA LYS A 309 -9.96 3.86 -8.14
C LYS A 309 -10.78 5.11 -7.83
N VAL A 310 -10.16 6.29 -7.82
CA VAL A 310 -10.88 7.56 -7.63
C VAL A 310 -11.86 7.82 -8.76
N LEU A 311 -11.44 7.61 -10.02
CA LEU A 311 -12.33 7.73 -11.18
C LEU A 311 -13.50 6.76 -11.10
N GLU A 312 -13.23 5.51 -10.69
CA GLU A 312 -14.27 4.53 -10.43
C GLU A 312 -15.28 5.09 -9.41
N MET A 313 -14.80 5.57 -8.27
CA MET A 313 -15.64 6.07 -7.19
C MET A 313 -16.50 7.29 -7.61
N VAL A 314 -15.94 8.28 -8.32
CA VAL A 314 -16.71 9.45 -8.76
C VAL A 314 -17.67 9.13 -9.90
N SER A 315 -17.36 8.17 -10.78
CA SER A 315 -18.26 7.73 -11.87
C SER A 315 -19.57 7.08 -11.38
N ALA A 316 -19.67 6.77 -10.08
CA ALA A 316 -20.91 6.34 -9.46
C ALA A 316 -21.99 7.44 -9.45
N CYS A 317 -21.60 8.72 -9.44
CA CYS A 317 -22.53 9.85 -9.52
C CYS A 317 -22.61 10.41 -10.96
N THR A 318 -23.73 11.07 -11.27
CA THR A 318 -23.99 11.71 -12.57
C THR A 318 -22.94 12.77 -12.91
N GLU A 319 -22.59 13.61 -11.94
CA GLU A 319 -21.64 14.71 -12.09
C GLU A 319 -20.24 14.19 -12.44
N GLY A 320 -19.80 13.12 -11.79
CA GLY A 320 -18.52 12.48 -12.09
C GLY A 320 -18.50 11.84 -13.47
N ARG A 321 -19.61 11.23 -13.91
CA ARG A 321 -19.70 10.70 -15.28
C ARG A 321 -19.59 11.81 -16.33
N THR A 322 -20.35 12.89 -16.17
CA THR A 322 -20.27 14.06 -17.06
C THR A 322 -18.84 14.58 -17.12
N ALA A 323 -18.20 14.81 -15.96
CA ALA A 323 -16.84 15.29 -15.90
C ALA A 323 -15.79 14.36 -16.55
N ILE A 324 -16.02 13.03 -16.55
CA ILE A 324 -15.13 12.07 -17.24
C ILE A 324 -15.30 12.13 -18.76
N CYS A 325 -16.50 12.51 -19.22
CA CYS A 325 -16.85 12.60 -20.63
C CYS A 325 -16.57 13.97 -21.25
N ASP A 326 -16.37 14.99 -20.41
CA ASP A 326 -15.92 16.33 -20.82
C ASP A 326 -14.58 16.26 -21.59
N ASP A 327 -14.22 17.37 -22.24
CA ASP A 327 -13.01 17.49 -23.06
C ASP A 327 -12.90 16.37 -24.12
N GLY A 328 -14.03 16.00 -24.75
CA GLY A 328 -14.08 15.00 -25.81
C GLY A 328 -13.78 13.57 -25.36
N GLY A 329 -13.95 13.26 -24.07
CA GLY A 329 -13.73 11.93 -23.51
C GLY A 329 -12.25 11.56 -23.35
N ASP A 330 -11.34 12.54 -23.28
CA ASP A 330 -9.90 12.28 -23.16
C ASP A 330 -9.52 11.54 -21.88
N CYS A 331 -10.24 11.79 -20.77
CA CYS A 331 -10.08 11.02 -19.54
C CYS A 331 -10.48 9.54 -19.75
N ALA A 332 -11.59 9.28 -20.44
CA ALA A 332 -12.00 7.91 -20.78
C ALA A 332 -10.97 7.22 -21.69
N ALA A 333 -10.40 7.94 -22.67
CA ALA A 333 -9.32 7.42 -23.49
C ALA A 333 -8.04 7.12 -22.68
N ALA A 334 -7.71 7.96 -21.69
CA ALA A 334 -6.59 7.72 -20.78
C ALA A 334 -6.77 6.44 -19.95
N VAL A 335 -8.00 6.20 -19.46
CA VAL A 335 -8.36 4.94 -18.79
C VAL A 335 -8.12 3.74 -19.71
N VAL A 336 -8.62 3.78 -20.95
CA VAL A 336 -8.41 2.72 -21.94
C VAL A 336 -6.92 2.50 -22.25
N ARG A 337 -6.09 3.55 -22.26
CA ARG A 337 -4.64 3.41 -22.49
C ARG A 337 -3.90 2.63 -21.41
N LYS A 338 -4.42 2.62 -20.17
CA LYS A 338 -3.80 1.98 -18.99
C LYS A 338 -4.39 0.61 -18.64
N LEU A 339 -5.48 0.16 -19.28
CA LEU A 339 -6.01 -1.20 -19.11
C LEU A 339 -4.92 -2.26 -19.37
N MET A 340 -4.82 -3.27 -18.50
CA MET A 340 -3.83 -4.36 -18.54
C MET A 340 -2.36 -3.94 -18.40
N LYS A 341 -2.05 -2.65 -18.14
CA LYS A 341 -0.66 -2.14 -18.07
C LYS A 341 -0.16 -1.86 -16.66
N VAL A 342 -1.02 -1.91 -15.65
CA VAL A 342 -0.72 -1.43 -14.29
C VAL A 342 -0.85 -2.58 -13.30
N SER A 343 -2.07 -2.99 -13.01
CA SER A 343 -2.38 -4.13 -12.14
C SER A 343 -3.73 -4.74 -12.52
N PRO A 344 -4.05 -5.95 -12.05
CA PRO A 344 -5.39 -6.52 -12.20
C PRO A 344 -6.47 -5.61 -11.60
N ALA A 345 -6.25 -5.10 -10.38
CA ALA A 345 -7.18 -4.19 -9.70
C ALA A 345 -7.42 -2.90 -10.50
N ALA A 346 -6.36 -2.25 -10.98
CA ALA A 346 -6.47 -1.05 -11.82
C ALA A 346 -7.25 -1.32 -13.12
N THR A 347 -7.11 -2.52 -13.69
CA THR A 347 -7.85 -2.92 -14.88
C THR A 347 -9.34 -3.07 -14.58
N GLU A 348 -9.69 -3.71 -13.45
CA GLU A 348 -11.09 -3.83 -13.02
C GLU A 348 -11.73 -2.45 -12.77
N HIS A 349 -11.02 -1.55 -12.08
CA HIS A 349 -11.44 -0.16 -11.88
C HIS A 349 -11.66 0.56 -13.22
N GLY A 350 -10.72 0.41 -14.16
CA GLY A 350 -10.83 1.01 -15.49
C GLY A 350 -12.03 0.50 -16.29
N VAL A 351 -12.31 -0.81 -16.25
CA VAL A 351 -13.51 -1.38 -16.90
C VAL A 351 -14.78 -0.83 -16.24
N ALA A 352 -14.83 -0.73 -14.92
CA ALA A 352 -15.99 -0.19 -14.21
C ALA A 352 -16.26 1.28 -14.58
N VAL A 353 -15.21 2.11 -14.70
CA VAL A 353 -15.32 3.49 -15.18
C VAL A 353 -15.93 3.53 -16.57
N LEU A 354 -15.36 2.76 -17.51
CA LEU A 354 -15.83 2.73 -18.90
C LEU A 354 -17.27 2.22 -19.01
N TRP A 355 -17.63 1.19 -18.25
CA TRP A 355 -19.00 0.68 -18.25
C TRP A 355 -19.98 1.72 -17.71
N ARG A 356 -19.63 2.45 -16.64
CA ARG A 356 -20.49 3.49 -16.08
C ARG A 356 -20.67 4.68 -17.03
N VAL A 357 -19.66 5.09 -17.77
CA VAL A 357 -19.80 6.21 -18.73
C VAL A 357 -20.45 5.77 -20.05
N CYS A 358 -20.04 4.65 -20.63
CA CYS A 358 -20.48 4.21 -21.96
C CYS A 358 -21.82 3.45 -21.94
N CYS A 359 -22.08 2.62 -20.93
CA CYS A 359 -23.29 1.78 -20.86
C CYS A 359 -24.38 2.44 -20.02
N LEU A 360 -24.04 2.87 -18.79
CA LEU A 360 -25.00 3.50 -17.89
C LEU A 360 -25.26 4.98 -18.26
N GLY A 361 -24.20 5.76 -18.44
CA GLY A 361 -24.28 7.17 -18.85
C GLY A 361 -24.66 7.37 -20.32
N ARG A 362 -24.44 6.33 -21.15
CA ARG A 362 -24.68 6.35 -22.60
C ARG A 362 -23.98 7.49 -23.35
N ASP A 363 -22.85 7.96 -22.81
CA ASP A 363 -22.14 9.09 -23.37
C ASP A 363 -21.47 8.73 -24.70
N GLN A 364 -21.72 9.52 -25.74
CA GLN A 364 -21.22 9.25 -27.08
C GLN A 364 -19.75 9.65 -27.24
N ALA A 365 -19.33 10.78 -26.66
CA ALA A 365 -17.95 11.26 -26.75
C ALA A 365 -16.98 10.26 -26.08
N ALA A 366 -17.35 9.72 -24.91
CA ALA A 366 -16.58 8.70 -24.23
C ALA A 366 -16.47 7.39 -25.03
N ARG A 367 -17.54 6.98 -25.72
CA ARG A 367 -17.51 5.80 -26.60
C ARG A 367 -16.56 6.00 -27.78
N GLU A 368 -16.66 7.14 -28.45
CA GLU A 368 -15.80 7.49 -29.59
C GLU A 368 -14.33 7.62 -29.16
N ALA A 369 -14.08 8.27 -28.03
CA ALA A 369 -12.76 8.39 -27.44
C ALA A 369 -12.16 7.03 -27.08
N ALA A 370 -12.94 6.13 -26.46
CA ALA A 370 -12.50 4.78 -26.16
C ALA A 370 -12.17 3.98 -27.43
N MET A 371 -13.00 4.09 -28.47
CA MET A 371 -12.78 3.40 -29.75
C MET A 371 -11.53 3.89 -30.47
N ARG A 372 -11.28 5.21 -30.48
CA ARG A 372 -10.08 5.84 -31.06
C ARG A 372 -8.76 5.29 -30.51
N VAL A 373 -8.76 4.75 -29.28
CA VAL A 373 -7.57 4.18 -28.63
C VAL A 373 -7.63 2.65 -28.47
N ASN A 374 -8.30 1.97 -29.40
CA ASN A 374 -8.47 0.51 -29.47
C ASN A 374 -9.21 -0.08 -28.26
N GLY A 375 -10.23 0.62 -27.76
CA GLY A 375 -11.04 0.21 -26.61
C GLY A 375 -11.70 -1.15 -26.78
N LEU A 376 -12.30 -1.43 -27.95
CA LEU A 376 -12.93 -2.72 -28.22
C LEU A 376 -11.96 -3.89 -28.07
N THR A 377 -10.79 -3.82 -28.71
CA THR A 377 -9.76 -4.87 -28.64
C THR A 377 -9.29 -5.09 -27.20
N LYS A 378 -9.01 -4.01 -26.47
CA LYS A 378 -8.56 -4.11 -25.07
C LYS A 378 -9.63 -4.73 -24.17
N VAL A 379 -10.89 -4.33 -24.32
CA VAL A 379 -12.01 -4.91 -23.55
C VAL A 379 -12.16 -6.40 -23.84
N LEU A 380 -12.01 -6.84 -25.10
CA LEU A 380 -12.01 -8.26 -25.45
C LEU A 380 -10.85 -9.02 -24.80
N LEU A 381 -9.65 -8.44 -24.80
CA LEU A 381 -8.48 -9.02 -24.11
C LEU A 381 -8.69 -9.12 -22.61
N VAL A 382 -9.29 -8.09 -21.97
CA VAL A 382 -9.64 -8.16 -20.54
C VAL A 382 -10.67 -9.27 -20.29
N MET A 383 -11.67 -9.42 -21.14
CA MET A 383 -12.69 -10.47 -21.03
C MET A 383 -12.10 -11.89 -21.13
N GLN A 384 -11.06 -12.06 -21.94
CA GLN A 384 -10.29 -13.31 -22.10
C GLN A 384 -9.27 -13.52 -20.98
N SER A 385 -8.92 -12.47 -20.24
CA SER A 385 -8.08 -12.59 -19.05
C SER A 385 -8.85 -13.19 -17.87
N GLY A 386 -8.14 -13.67 -16.85
CA GLY A 386 -8.70 -14.18 -15.60
C GLY A 386 -9.36 -13.12 -14.70
N CYS A 387 -10.13 -12.18 -15.27
CA CYS A 387 -10.86 -11.14 -14.55
C CYS A 387 -12.07 -11.69 -13.77
N SER A 388 -12.54 -10.91 -12.80
CA SER A 388 -13.73 -11.24 -12.00
C SER A 388 -14.99 -11.38 -12.85
N THR A 389 -15.97 -12.15 -12.36
CA THR A 389 -17.24 -12.42 -13.06
C THR A 389 -18.02 -11.14 -13.38
N GLY A 390 -18.06 -10.20 -12.43
CA GLY A 390 -18.68 -8.89 -12.62
C GLY A 390 -17.99 -8.06 -13.71
N VAL A 391 -16.66 -8.06 -13.75
CA VAL A 391 -15.88 -7.38 -14.81
C VAL A 391 -16.11 -8.02 -16.17
N ARG A 392 -16.18 -9.36 -16.24
CA ARG A 392 -16.51 -10.07 -17.49
C ARG A 392 -17.89 -9.67 -18.03
N GLN A 393 -18.89 -9.54 -17.17
CA GLN A 393 -20.22 -9.06 -17.56
C GLN A 393 -20.16 -7.61 -18.09
N MET A 394 -19.48 -6.71 -17.39
CA MET A 394 -19.28 -5.33 -17.82
C MET A 394 -18.57 -5.25 -19.19
N CYS A 395 -17.54 -6.07 -19.42
CA CYS A 395 -16.88 -6.19 -20.72
C CYS A 395 -17.85 -6.62 -21.82
N GLY A 396 -18.72 -7.61 -21.54
CA GLY A 396 -19.75 -8.06 -22.48
C GLY A 396 -20.69 -6.94 -22.92
N ASP A 397 -21.13 -6.10 -22.00
CA ASP A 397 -21.99 -4.95 -22.32
C ASP A 397 -21.25 -3.85 -23.08
N LEU A 398 -20.00 -3.57 -22.70
CA LEU A 398 -19.14 -2.63 -23.42
C LEU A 398 -18.93 -3.05 -24.88
N VAL A 399 -18.71 -4.36 -25.13
CA VAL A 399 -18.57 -4.90 -26.49
C VAL A 399 -19.83 -4.67 -27.32
N LYS A 400 -21.03 -4.86 -26.74
CA LYS A 400 -22.30 -4.59 -27.45
C LYS A 400 -22.38 -3.13 -27.87
N VAL A 401 -22.11 -2.21 -26.94
CA VAL A 401 -22.20 -0.76 -27.19
C VAL A 401 -21.16 -0.28 -28.21
N PHE A 402 -19.93 -0.78 -28.13
CA PHE A 402 -18.88 -0.45 -29.09
C PHE A 402 -19.16 -1.01 -30.50
N ARG A 403 -19.81 -2.18 -30.60
CA ARG A 403 -20.17 -2.78 -31.90
C ARG A 403 -21.30 -2.05 -32.62
N VAL A 404 -22.28 -1.50 -31.87
CA VAL A 404 -23.37 -0.72 -32.47
C VAL A 404 -22.84 0.50 -33.21
N ASN A 405 -21.77 1.13 -32.69
CA ASN A 405 -21.11 2.28 -33.32
C ASN A 405 -20.12 1.89 -34.43
N SER A 406 -19.67 0.63 -34.52
CA SER A 406 -18.76 0.18 -35.59
C SER A 406 -19.44 -0.14 -36.92
N ARG A 407 -20.78 -0.13 -36.99
CA ARG A 407 -21.52 -0.33 -38.24
C ARG A 407 -21.30 0.78 -39.28
N SER A 408 -20.67 1.89 -38.92
CA SER A 408 -20.22 2.94 -39.85
C SER A 408 -18.82 2.71 -40.44
N CYS A 409 -18.06 1.71 -39.97
CA CYS A 409 -16.63 1.53 -40.33
C CYS A 409 -16.27 0.15 -40.88
N LEU A 410 -17.19 -0.82 -40.85
CA LEU A 410 -17.00 -2.10 -41.52
C LEU A 410 -17.54 -1.96 -42.94
N ALA A 411 -16.65 -1.66 -43.88
CA ALA A 411 -16.93 -1.83 -45.30
C ALA A 411 -17.55 -3.22 -45.52
N SER A 412 -18.74 -3.24 -46.10
CA SER A 412 -19.38 -4.45 -46.57
C SER A 412 -18.43 -5.16 -47.54
N TYR A 413 -17.81 -6.25 -47.12
CA TYR A 413 -17.26 -7.21 -48.06
C TYR A 413 -18.45 -7.82 -48.81
N GLU A 414 -18.82 -7.23 -49.94
CA GLU A 414 -19.62 -7.92 -50.96
C GLU A 414 -18.78 -9.10 -51.46
N THR A 415 -19.02 -10.28 -50.92
CA THR A 415 -18.55 -11.51 -51.53
C THR A 415 -19.34 -11.72 -52.83
N ARG A 416 -18.79 -11.29 -53.96
CA ARG A 416 -19.24 -11.76 -55.27
C ARG A 416 -18.83 -13.21 -55.44
N THR A 417 -19.72 -14.13 -55.05
CA THR A 417 -19.58 -15.55 -55.33
C THR A 417 -19.83 -15.77 -56.82
N THR A 418 -18.78 -15.89 -57.62
CA THR A 418 -18.90 -16.35 -59.02
C THR A 418 -19.18 -17.83 -59.02
N HIS A 419 -20.40 -18.21 -59.40
CA HIS A 419 -20.80 -19.59 -59.60
C HIS A 419 -20.10 -20.12 -60.86
N ILE A 420 -19.18 -21.08 -60.72
CA ILE A 420 -18.61 -21.82 -61.84
C ILE A 420 -19.46 -23.07 -62.03
N MET A 421 -20.14 -23.19 -63.17
CA MET A 421 -20.82 -24.42 -63.56
C MET A 421 -19.82 -25.42 -64.15
N PRO A 422 -19.87 -26.70 -63.77
CA PRO A 422 -19.06 -27.73 -64.40
C PRO A 422 -19.62 -28.07 -65.79
N TYR A 423 -18.70 -28.19 -66.75
CA TYR A 423 -18.94 -28.67 -68.12
C TYR A 423 -19.23 -30.16 -68.15
#